data_AF-A0A3P6E6C6-F1
#
_entry.id   AF-A0A3P6E6C6-F1
#
_cell.length_a   1.000
_cell.length_b   1.000
_cell.length_c   1.000
_cell.angle_alpha   90.00
_cell.angle_beta   90.00
_cell.angle_gamma   90.00
#
_symmetry.space_group_name_H-M   'P 1'
#
loop_
_entity.id
_entity.type
_entity.pdbx_description
1 polymer ?
#
loop_
_entity_poly.entity_id
_entity_poly.type
_entity_poly.pdbx_seq_one_letter_code
_entity_poly.pdbx_strand_id
1 'polypeptide(L)'
;MGRTPLELFTLLNAETSRLGIPLSATVASRYSDGSWALPPARTDSHLALQIHLTIVRYKCGEVYTYLKGPQPLVPWAKLVWFSYGIPRHRFLTWLVLLDRCPTRDRLIRWGLNVAPNCLLYNTGQESRNHLFFECPYSTTIWSWIANRCDLHLSTSWDDTILQLQSLRGNIDSKRLCLLATQATIYWIWSERNTRLHQQVFKLAGIVITAIDRQVRNRLQSFRHANSRASSAMTQLWFLRS
;
A
#
# COMPACT_ATOMS: atom_id res chain seq x y z
N MET A 1 -39.38 11.41 29.75
CA MET A 1 -38.51 12.60 29.81
C MET A 1 -37.17 12.24 29.18
N GLY A 2 -36.96 12.65 27.93
CA GLY A 2 -35.73 12.34 27.19
C GLY A 2 -34.57 13.18 27.71
N ARG A 3 -33.50 12.54 28.20
CA ARG A 3 -32.25 13.23 28.51
C ARG A 3 -31.60 13.61 27.18
N THR A 4 -31.53 14.90 26.90
CA THR A 4 -30.62 15.46 25.90
C THR A 4 -29.19 15.03 26.25
N PRO A 5 -28.35 14.63 25.28
CA PRO A 5 -26.94 14.37 25.56
C PRO A 5 -26.33 15.69 26.05
N LEU A 6 -25.91 15.75 27.30
CA LEU A 6 -25.11 16.86 27.81
C LEU A 6 -23.83 16.92 26.97
N GLU A 7 -23.64 18.00 26.22
CA GLU A 7 -22.40 18.20 25.47
C GLU A 7 -21.20 18.20 26.42
N LEU A 8 -20.11 17.54 26.02
CA LEU A 8 -18.90 17.36 26.83
C LEU A 8 -18.35 18.70 27.35
N PHE A 9 -18.50 19.77 26.58
CA PHE A 9 -18.14 21.14 26.95
C PHE A 9 -18.86 21.62 28.22
N THR A 10 -20.17 21.36 28.32
CA THR A 10 -21.02 21.70 29.46
C THR A 10 -20.67 20.86 30.69
N LEU A 11 -20.26 19.60 30.50
CA LEU A 11 -19.79 18.71 31.58
C LEU A 11 -18.42 19.11 32.13
N LEU A 12 -17.56 19.70 31.30
CA LEU A 12 -16.19 20.07 31.69
C LEU A 12 -16.09 21.47 32.34
N ASN A 13 -17.15 22.27 32.32
CA ASN A 13 -17.26 23.60 32.94
C ASN A 13 -15.95 24.41 32.80
N ALA A 14 -15.54 24.64 31.55
CA ALA A 14 -14.18 25.00 31.13
C ALA A 14 -13.59 26.27 31.76
N GLU A 15 -14.37 27.09 32.47
CA GLU A 15 -13.91 28.30 33.14
C GLU A 15 -13.34 28.03 34.55
N THR A 16 -13.76 26.96 35.24
CA THR A 16 -13.18 26.54 36.54
C THR A 16 -13.18 25.02 36.69
N SER A 17 -12.03 24.37 36.47
CA SER A 17 -11.91 22.91 36.64
C SER A 17 -12.09 22.51 38.12
N ARG A 18 -13.31 22.13 38.50
CA ARG A 18 -13.60 21.45 39.78
C ARG A 18 -13.28 19.95 39.75
N LEU A 19 -12.72 19.46 38.63
CA LEU A 19 -12.43 18.04 38.40
C LEU A 19 -11.17 17.55 39.13
N GLY A 20 -10.36 18.46 39.70
CA GLY A 20 -9.07 18.12 40.33
C GLY A 20 -8.00 17.67 39.33
N ILE A 21 -8.25 17.86 38.04
CA ILE A 21 -7.29 17.63 36.96
C ILE A 21 -6.70 19.00 36.60
N PRO A 22 -5.36 19.17 36.70
CA PRO A 22 -4.69 20.39 36.28
C PRO A 22 -4.98 20.68 34.80
N LEU A 23 -5.12 21.96 34.44
CA LEU A 23 -5.28 22.40 33.05
C LEU A 23 -4.12 21.98 32.15
N SER A 24 -2.93 21.79 32.71
CA SER A 24 -1.73 21.31 32.01
C SER A 24 -1.63 19.79 31.90
N ALA A 25 -2.59 19.03 32.45
CA ALA A 25 -2.54 17.57 32.41
C ALA A 25 -2.74 17.06 30.98
N THR A 26 -1.87 16.14 30.55
CA THR A 26 -2.02 15.45 29.26
C THR A 26 -2.87 14.19 29.43
N VAL A 27 -3.46 13.70 28.34
CA VAL A 27 -4.18 12.41 28.34
C VAL A 27 -3.28 11.28 28.84
N ALA A 28 -2.02 11.25 28.43
CA ALA A 28 -1.05 10.23 28.87
C ALA A 28 -0.73 10.31 30.38
N SER A 29 -0.77 11.50 30.99
CA SER A 29 -0.59 11.64 32.45
C SER A 29 -1.79 11.12 33.26
N ARG A 30 -2.94 10.90 32.61
CA ARG A 30 -4.19 10.46 33.24
C ARG A 30 -4.68 9.11 32.74
N TYR A 31 -4.02 8.50 31.77
CA TYR A 31 -4.40 7.20 31.23
C TYR A 31 -3.15 6.35 31.04
N SER A 32 -3.04 5.29 31.86
CA SER A 32 -1.93 4.33 31.84
C SER A 32 -2.46 2.91 32.01
N ASP A 33 -1.84 1.94 31.34
CA ASP A 33 -2.13 0.51 31.45
C ASP A 33 -3.62 0.14 31.28
N GLY A 34 -4.32 0.84 30.39
CA GLY A 34 -5.73 0.59 30.09
C GLY A 34 -6.72 1.16 31.12
N SER A 35 -6.26 1.99 32.05
CA SER A 35 -7.08 2.58 33.10
C SER A 35 -6.88 4.10 33.21
N TRP A 36 -7.96 4.80 33.58
CA TRP A 36 -7.92 6.24 33.82
C TRP A 36 -7.57 6.54 35.30
N ALA A 37 -6.50 7.30 35.53
CA ALA A 37 -6.07 7.80 36.84
C ALA A 37 -6.78 9.14 37.17
N LEU A 38 -8.08 9.05 37.45
CA LEU A 38 -8.95 10.20 37.75
C LEU A 38 -9.17 10.35 39.26
N PRO A 39 -9.26 11.59 39.79
CA PRO A 39 -9.64 11.81 41.19
C PRO A 39 -11.04 11.25 41.50
N PRO A 40 -11.37 10.88 42.75
CA PRO A 40 -12.71 10.40 43.09
C PRO A 40 -13.82 11.38 42.70
N ALA A 41 -14.94 10.86 42.20
CA ALA A 41 -16.10 11.68 41.88
C ALA A 41 -16.68 12.35 43.14
N ARG A 42 -16.84 13.67 43.12
CA ARG A 42 -17.38 14.48 44.24
C ARG A 42 -18.76 15.07 43.95
N THR A 43 -19.25 14.89 42.72
CA THR A 43 -20.54 15.36 42.23
C THR A 43 -21.09 14.34 41.22
N ASP A 44 -22.41 14.33 41.03
CA ASP A 44 -23.06 13.45 40.04
C ASP A 44 -22.59 13.72 38.61
N SER A 45 -22.27 14.98 38.29
CA SER A 45 -21.68 15.36 36.99
C SER A 45 -20.29 14.75 36.79
N HIS A 46 -19.46 14.70 37.84
CA HIS A 46 -18.14 14.07 37.78
C HIS A 46 -18.27 12.55 37.66
N LEU A 47 -19.21 11.93 38.38
CA LEU A 47 -19.52 10.50 38.24
C LEU A 47 -19.96 10.16 36.82
N ALA A 48 -20.87 10.95 36.24
CA ALA A 48 -21.33 10.78 34.87
C ALA A 48 -20.18 10.89 33.84
N LEU A 49 -19.25 11.83 34.03
CA LEU A 49 -18.07 11.99 33.19
C LEU A 49 -17.11 10.79 33.31
N GLN A 50 -16.84 10.30 34.52
CA GLN A 50 -15.98 9.12 34.74
C GLN A 50 -16.58 7.87 34.11
N ILE A 51 -17.88 7.66 34.29
CA ILE A 51 -18.64 6.58 33.63
C ILE A 51 -18.52 6.72 32.11
N HIS A 52 -18.67 7.92 31.57
CA HIS A 52 -18.51 8.15 30.13
C HIS A 52 -17.09 7.81 29.65
N LEU A 53 -16.04 8.34 30.30
CA LEU A 53 -14.65 8.09 29.93
C LEU A 53 -14.22 6.62 30.02
N THR A 54 -14.81 5.85 30.95
CA THR A 54 -14.53 4.41 31.10
C THR A 54 -15.35 3.52 30.16
N ILE A 55 -16.53 3.98 29.71
CA ILE A 55 -17.38 3.25 28.76
C ILE A 55 -17.01 3.55 27.31
N VAL A 56 -16.49 4.75 27.02
CA VAL A 56 -16.14 5.13 25.64
C VAL A 56 -14.96 4.28 25.17
N ARG A 57 -15.28 3.34 24.30
CA ARG A 57 -14.30 2.54 23.56
C ARG A 57 -14.00 3.22 22.24
N TYR A 58 -12.81 3.76 22.10
CA TYR A 58 -12.33 4.25 20.81
C TYR A 58 -11.71 3.10 20.02
N LYS A 59 -12.09 2.96 18.75
CA LYS A 59 -11.28 2.21 17.81
C LYS A 59 -10.19 3.15 17.30
N CYS A 60 -8.93 2.75 17.42
CA CYS A 60 -7.80 3.52 16.91
C CYS A 60 -8.00 3.92 15.43
N GLY A 61 -8.64 3.07 14.63
CA GLY A 61 -8.99 3.38 13.24
C GLY A 61 -10.00 4.53 13.06
N GLU A 62 -10.98 4.68 13.96
CA GLU A 62 -11.96 5.77 13.92
C GLU A 62 -11.30 7.10 14.32
N VAL A 63 -10.48 7.10 15.37
CA VAL A 63 -9.70 8.27 15.79
C VAL A 63 -8.70 8.69 14.71
N TYR A 64 -8.00 7.72 14.11
CA TYR A 64 -7.10 8.00 12.98
C TYR A 64 -7.85 8.61 11.80
N THR A 65 -9.03 8.07 11.44
CA THR A 65 -9.84 8.59 10.34
C THR A 65 -10.33 10.02 10.64
N TYR A 66 -10.72 10.27 11.88
CA TYR A 66 -11.10 11.61 12.35
C TYR A 66 -9.92 12.59 12.24
N LEU A 67 -8.75 12.25 12.78
CA LEU A 67 -7.55 13.11 12.74
C LEU A 67 -7.05 13.34 11.32
N LYS A 68 -7.15 12.33 10.44
CA LYS A 68 -6.74 12.42 9.05
C LYS A 68 -7.65 13.33 8.21
N GLY A 69 -8.91 13.49 8.63
CA GLY A 69 -9.93 14.19 7.87
C GLY A 69 -10.31 13.46 6.55
N PRO A 70 -11.22 14.04 5.76
CA PRO A 70 -11.58 13.51 4.45
C PRO A 70 -10.38 13.57 3.51
N GLN A 71 -10.14 12.49 2.78
CA GLN A 71 -9.02 12.38 1.84
C GLN A 71 -9.53 12.02 0.45
N PRO A 72 -8.95 12.58 -0.61
CA PRO A 72 -9.35 12.25 -1.97
C PRO A 72 -9.11 10.77 -2.25
N LEU A 73 -10.07 10.13 -2.91
CA LEU A 73 -9.93 8.76 -3.37
C LEU A 73 -8.90 8.73 -4.50
N VAL A 74 -7.85 7.93 -4.31
CA VAL A 74 -6.82 7.75 -5.33
C VAL A 74 -7.23 6.64 -6.30
N PRO A 75 -7.30 6.92 -7.62
CA PRO A 75 -7.81 5.95 -8.61
C PRO A 75 -6.92 4.69 -8.72
N TRP A 76 -5.63 4.82 -8.39
CA TRP A 76 -4.68 3.69 -8.39
C TRP A 76 -4.83 2.74 -7.19
N ALA A 77 -5.68 3.04 -6.19
CA ALA A 77 -5.79 2.22 -4.97
C ALA A 77 -6.05 0.73 -5.27
N LYS A 78 -6.92 0.45 -6.25
CA LYS A 78 -7.27 -0.93 -6.66
C LYS A 78 -6.15 -1.65 -7.41
N LEU A 79 -5.14 -0.93 -7.92
CA LEU A 79 -3.95 -1.53 -8.51
C LEU A 79 -3.05 -2.14 -7.44
N VAL A 80 -3.03 -1.53 -6.26
CA VAL A 80 -2.22 -1.98 -5.11
C VAL A 80 -3.00 -2.99 -4.27
N TRP A 81 -4.22 -2.62 -3.91
CA TRP A 81 -5.02 -3.28 -2.89
C TRP A 81 -6.16 -4.07 -3.54
N PHE A 82 -5.85 -5.28 -3.98
CA PHE A 82 -6.81 -6.26 -4.49
C PHE A 82 -6.60 -7.62 -3.83
N SER A 83 -7.63 -8.47 -3.79
CA SER A 83 -7.55 -9.81 -3.19
C SER A 83 -6.51 -10.70 -3.88
N TYR A 84 -5.93 -11.67 -3.18
CA TYR A 84 -4.91 -12.61 -3.70
C TYR A 84 -3.57 -12.00 -4.15
N GLY A 85 -3.36 -10.67 -4.06
CA GLY A 85 -2.03 -10.08 -4.18
C GLY A 85 -1.02 -10.61 -3.13
N ILE A 86 0.27 -10.41 -3.40
CA ILE A 86 1.38 -10.81 -2.52
C ILE A 86 1.78 -9.59 -1.68
N PRO A 87 1.77 -9.65 -0.33
CA PRO A 87 2.00 -8.48 0.53
C PRO A 87 3.24 -7.66 0.19
N ARG A 88 4.41 -8.31 0.03
CA ARG A 88 5.66 -7.64 -0.35
C ARG A 88 5.59 -6.94 -1.71
N HIS A 89 4.87 -7.50 -2.69
CA HIS A 89 4.72 -6.88 -4.01
C HIS A 89 3.78 -5.68 -3.95
N ARG A 90 2.69 -5.76 -3.16
CA ARG A 90 1.77 -4.64 -2.94
C ARG A 90 2.51 -3.46 -2.31
N PHE A 91 3.30 -3.72 -1.27
CA PHE A 91 4.06 -2.68 -0.59
C PHE A 91 5.03 -1.97 -1.54
N LEU A 92 5.80 -2.73 -2.33
CA LEU A 92 6.69 -2.14 -3.32
C LEU A 92 5.92 -1.39 -4.41
N THR A 93 4.85 -1.97 -4.95
CA THR A 93 4.03 -1.31 -6.00
C THR A 93 3.46 0.01 -5.50
N TRP A 94 3.03 0.07 -4.24
CA TRP A 94 2.59 1.30 -3.60
C TRP A 94 3.70 2.36 -3.58
N LEU A 95 4.93 1.99 -3.19
CA LEU A 95 6.07 2.90 -3.22
C LEU A 95 6.38 3.37 -4.65
N VAL A 96 6.32 2.49 -5.64
CA VAL A 96 6.56 2.84 -7.04
C VAL A 96 5.49 3.82 -7.54
N LEU A 97 4.22 3.56 -7.29
CA LEU A 97 3.12 4.47 -7.67
C LEU A 97 3.26 5.86 -7.05
N LEU A 98 3.78 5.93 -5.82
CA LEU A 98 4.06 7.19 -5.13
C LEU A 98 5.39 7.85 -5.54
N ASP A 99 6.15 7.26 -6.46
CA ASP A 99 7.51 7.67 -6.82
C ASP A 99 8.43 7.76 -5.58
N ARG A 100 8.42 6.76 -4.71
CA ARG A 100 9.17 6.76 -3.43
C ARG A 100 10.31 5.74 -3.38
N CYS A 101 10.60 5.05 -4.46
CA CYS A 101 11.73 4.13 -4.54
C CYS A 101 13.06 4.90 -4.68
N PRO A 102 14.19 4.41 -4.13
CA PRO A 102 15.51 5.05 -4.25
C PRO A 102 16.15 4.82 -5.63
N THR A 103 15.56 5.40 -6.67
CA THR A 103 16.11 5.48 -8.05
C THR A 103 17.25 6.51 -8.13
N ARG A 104 18.14 6.42 -9.13
CA ARG A 104 19.31 7.33 -9.22
C ARG A 104 18.90 8.80 -9.27
N ASP A 105 17.87 9.17 -10.02
CA ASP A 105 17.35 10.55 -10.07
C ASP A 105 16.98 11.08 -8.67
N ARG A 106 16.42 10.23 -7.81
CA ARG A 106 16.05 10.59 -6.43
C ARG A 106 17.25 10.67 -5.51
N LEU A 107 18.18 9.72 -5.62
CA LEU A 107 19.43 9.74 -4.85
C LEU A 107 20.26 10.99 -5.17
N ILE A 108 20.35 11.38 -6.44
CA ILE A 108 21.03 12.61 -6.87
C ILE A 108 20.31 13.84 -6.30
N ARG A 109 18.97 13.88 -6.33
CA ARG A 109 18.18 14.96 -5.70
C ARG A 109 18.39 15.07 -4.19
N TRP A 110 18.73 13.96 -3.52
CA TRP A 110 19.11 13.97 -2.09
C TRP A 110 20.56 14.40 -1.84
N GLY A 111 21.33 14.72 -2.88
CA GLY A 111 22.72 15.15 -2.77
C GLY A 111 23.73 14.01 -2.74
N LEU A 112 23.33 12.76 -3.05
CA LEU A 112 24.29 11.66 -3.15
C LEU A 112 25.05 11.72 -4.49
N ASN A 113 26.37 11.57 -4.43
CA ASN A 113 27.21 11.46 -5.61
C ASN A 113 27.12 10.03 -6.20
N VAL A 114 26.19 9.84 -7.14
CA VAL A 114 25.97 8.57 -7.84
C VAL A 114 25.86 8.77 -9.34
N ALA A 115 26.36 7.82 -10.13
CA ALA A 115 26.18 7.84 -11.57
C ALA A 115 24.69 7.79 -11.94
N PRO A 116 24.22 8.62 -12.89
CA PRO A 116 22.81 8.71 -13.25
C PRO A 116 22.32 7.50 -14.07
N ASN A 117 23.24 6.70 -14.62
CA ASN A 117 22.93 5.63 -15.55
C ASN A 117 22.02 4.55 -14.94
N CYS A 118 21.08 4.05 -15.75
CA CYS A 118 20.22 2.92 -15.42
C CYS A 118 21.03 1.64 -15.19
N LEU A 119 20.84 0.98 -14.06
CA LEU A 119 21.56 -0.25 -13.72
C LEU A 119 21.13 -1.48 -14.55
N LEU A 120 19.97 -1.43 -15.20
CA LEU A 120 19.45 -2.56 -15.97
C LEU A 120 19.98 -2.64 -17.41
N TYR A 121 20.29 -1.50 -18.02
CA TYR A 121 20.75 -1.44 -19.42
C TYR A 121 22.01 -0.58 -19.61
N ASN A 122 22.55 -0.03 -18.51
CA ASN A 122 23.76 0.80 -18.45
C ASN A 122 23.74 2.08 -19.32
N THR A 123 22.60 2.39 -19.92
CA THR A 123 22.34 3.58 -20.74
C THR A 123 21.03 4.23 -20.30
N GLY A 124 20.88 5.53 -20.55
CA GLY A 124 19.75 6.33 -20.08
C GLY A 124 19.85 6.69 -18.59
N GLN A 125 19.16 7.78 -18.19
CA GLN A 125 19.10 8.20 -16.79
C GLN A 125 18.05 7.39 -16.03
N GLU A 126 18.40 6.83 -14.87
CA GLU A 126 17.46 6.03 -14.07
C GLU A 126 16.43 6.93 -13.38
N SER A 127 15.20 6.91 -13.90
CA SER A 127 13.99 7.38 -13.24
C SER A 127 13.03 6.21 -12.98
N ARG A 128 11.95 6.43 -12.23
CA ARG A 128 10.87 5.43 -12.11
C ARG A 128 10.34 4.99 -13.48
N ASN A 129 9.98 5.96 -14.32
CA ASN A 129 9.35 5.69 -15.61
C ASN A 129 10.33 4.92 -16.51
N HIS A 130 11.59 5.35 -16.54
CA HIS A 130 12.62 4.67 -17.29
C HIS A 130 12.85 3.24 -16.78
N LEU A 131 13.06 3.07 -15.46
CA LEU A 131 13.35 1.78 -14.86
C LEU A 131 12.26 0.73 -15.15
N PHE A 132 10.99 1.13 -15.09
CA PHE A 132 9.88 0.20 -15.25
C PHE A 132 9.39 0.05 -16.69
N PHE A 133 9.32 1.11 -17.51
CA PHE A 133 8.63 1.03 -18.81
C PHE A 133 9.46 1.44 -20.04
N GLU A 134 10.43 2.32 -19.90
CA GLU A 134 11.21 2.83 -21.06
C GLU A 134 12.54 2.09 -21.25
N CYS A 135 13.08 1.46 -20.21
CA CYS A 135 14.34 0.74 -20.26
C CYS A 135 14.22 -0.53 -21.11
N PRO A 136 15.05 -0.74 -22.15
CA PRO A 136 14.94 -1.89 -23.06
C PRO A 136 14.92 -3.26 -22.38
N TYR A 137 15.70 -3.41 -21.30
CA TYR A 137 15.69 -4.61 -20.47
C TYR A 137 14.30 -4.87 -19.85
N SER A 138 13.68 -3.84 -19.28
CA SER A 138 12.36 -3.92 -18.66
C SER A 138 11.26 -4.06 -19.71
N THR A 139 11.36 -3.38 -20.85
CA THR A 139 10.42 -3.51 -21.97
C THR A 139 10.35 -4.94 -22.49
N THR A 140 11.48 -5.67 -22.52
CA THR A 140 11.52 -7.10 -22.88
C THR A 140 10.71 -7.97 -21.91
N ILE A 141 10.75 -7.64 -20.61
CA ILE A 141 9.98 -8.37 -19.59
C ILE A 141 8.49 -8.00 -19.71
N TRP A 142 8.19 -6.71 -19.90
CA TRP A 142 6.83 -6.22 -20.05
C TRP A 142 6.13 -6.72 -21.30
N SER A 143 6.82 -6.84 -22.43
CA SER A 143 6.21 -7.37 -23.66
C SER A 143 5.69 -8.79 -23.45
N TRP A 144 6.45 -9.63 -22.73
CA TRP A 144 6.01 -10.96 -22.35
C TRP A 144 4.77 -10.91 -21.47
N ILE A 145 4.76 -10.08 -20.41
CA ILE A 145 3.61 -9.96 -19.50
C ILE A 145 2.38 -9.37 -20.19
N ALA A 146 2.57 -8.38 -21.06
CA ALA A 146 1.51 -7.72 -21.80
C ALA A 146 0.81 -8.71 -22.73
N ASN A 147 1.57 -9.53 -23.45
CA ASN A 147 1.01 -10.60 -24.28
C ASN A 147 0.19 -11.61 -23.44
N ARG A 148 0.72 -12.02 -22.28
CA ARG A 148 0.06 -12.97 -21.37
C ARG A 148 -1.21 -12.42 -20.74
N CYS A 149 -1.27 -11.11 -20.52
CA CYS A 149 -2.39 -10.44 -19.86
C CYS A 149 -3.35 -9.76 -20.85
N ASP A 150 -3.09 -9.84 -22.16
CA ASP A 150 -3.86 -9.16 -23.21
C ASP A 150 -3.89 -7.64 -22.98
N LEU A 151 -2.70 -7.08 -22.76
CA LEU A 151 -2.45 -5.64 -22.60
C LEU A 151 -1.77 -5.09 -23.86
N HIS A 152 -2.10 -3.86 -24.23
CA HIS A 152 -1.29 -3.12 -25.19
C HIS A 152 0.01 -2.67 -24.54
N LEU A 153 1.13 -3.03 -25.16
CA LEU A 153 2.45 -2.59 -24.73
C LEU A 153 2.56 -1.06 -24.89
N SER A 154 2.89 -0.37 -23.80
CA SER A 154 3.25 1.05 -23.81
C SER A 154 4.58 1.25 -23.10
N THR A 155 5.39 2.19 -23.60
CA THR A 155 6.61 2.66 -22.94
C THR A 155 6.34 3.83 -22.00
N SER A 156 5.10 4.35 -21.98
CA SER A 156 4.68 5.41 -21.09
C SER A 156 4.17 4.85 -19.76
N TRP A 157 4.68 5.41 -18.67
CA TRP A 157 4.21 5.12 -17.32
C TRP A 157 2.72 5.42 -17.18
N ASP A 158 2.28 6.63 -17.57
CA ASP A 158 0.91 7.07 -17.35
C ASP A 158 -0.10 6.26 -18.18
N ASP A 159 0.22 5.95 -19.44
CA ASP A 159 -0.64 5.14 -20.30
C ASP A 159 -0.81 3.72 -19.72
N THR A 160 0.28 3.13 -19.22
CA THR A 160 0.22 1.80 -18.61
C THR A 160 -0.63 1.81 -17.35
N ILE A 161 -0.47 2.81 -16.49
CA ILE A 161 -1.29 2.95 -15.27
C ILE A 161 -2.76 3.18 -15.63
N LEU A 162 -3.07 4.02 -16.61
CA LEU A 162 -4.43 4.26 -17.09
C LEU A 162 -5.07 2.99 -17.67
N GLN A 163 -4.31 2.22 -18.44
CA GLN A 163 -4.76 0.93 -18.97
C GLN A 163 -5.08 -0.05 -17.83
N LEU A 164 -4.21 -0.17 -16.82
CA LEU A 164 -4.46 -1.05 -15.67
C LEU A 164 -5.67 -0.62 -14.84
N GLN A 165 -5.90 0.69 -14.70
CA GLN A 165 -7.08 1.23 -14.01
C GLN A 165 -8.37 0.94 -14.77
N SER A 166 -8.31 1.03 -16.11
CA SER A 166 -9.45 0.84 -17.01
C SER A 166 -9.78 -0.62 -17.31
N LEU A 167 -9.03 -1.60 -16.79
CA LEU A 167 -9.35 -3.03 -16.91
C LEU A 167 -10.80 -3.33 -16.52
N ARG A 168 -11.59 -3.77 -17.51
CA ARG A 168 -12.99 -4.20 -17.37
C ARG A 168 -13.14 -5.69 -17.64
N GLY A 169 -14.33 -6.23 -17.36
CA GLY A 169 -14.67 -7.62 -17.63
C GLY A 169 -14.43 -8.56 -16.44
N ASN A 170 -13.93 -9.76 -16.74
CA ASN A 170 -13.80 -10.84 -15.76
C ASN A 170 -12.88 -10.45 -14.59
N ILE A 171 -13.42 -10.53 -13.37
CA ILE A 171 -12.71 -10.20 -12.13
C ILE A 171 -11.43 -11.03 -11.91
N ASP A 172 -11.43 -12.29 -12.33
CA ASP A 172 -10.31 -13.20 -12.18
C ASP A 172 -9.21 -12.86 -13.21
N SER A 173 -9.58 -12.45 -14.43
CA SER A 173 -8.63 -11.89 -15.41
C SER A 173 -7.98 -10.60 -14.90
N LYS A 174 -8.79 -9.67 -14.37
CA LYS A 174 -8.28 -8.43 -13.77
C LYS A 174 -7.31 -8.71 -12.63
N ARG A 175 -7.67 -9.60 -11.70
CA ARG A 175 -6.79 -9.99 -10.58
C ARG A 175 -5.49 -10.62 -11.07
N LEU A 176 -5.54 -11.45 -12.11
CA LEU A 176 -4.37 -12.09 -12.67
C LEU A 176 -3.43 -11.06 -13.30
N CYS A 177 -3.99 -10.14 -14.08
CA CYS A 177 -3.24 -9.04 -14.69
C CYS A 177 -2.57 -8.15 -13.64
N LEU A 178 -3.30 -7.75 -12.59
CA LEU A 178 -2.72 -6.98 -11.48
C LEU A 178 -1.65 -7.77 -10.72
N LEU A 179 -1.85 -9.07 -10.51
CA LEU A 179 -0.86 -9.94 -9.86
C LEU A 179 0.43 -10.05 -10.69
N ALA A 180 0.31 -10.28 -12.00
CA ALA A 180 1.45 -10.36 -12.91
C ALA A 180 2.19 -9.02 -13.01
N THR A 181 1.46 -7.90 -13.11
CA THR A 181 2.00 -6.53 -13.06
C THR A 181 2.81 -6.30 -11.79
N GLN A 182 2.23 -6.57 -10.62
CA GLN A 182 2.93 -6.39 -9.34
C GLN A 182 4.15 -7.30 -9.19
N ALA A 183 4.08 -8.55 -9.69
CA ALA A 183 5.23 -9.44 -9.71
C ALA A 183 6.35 -8.94 -10.62
N THR A 184 6.00 -8.35 -11.76
CA THR A 184 6.94 -7.76 -12.72
C THR A 184 7.68 -6.58 -12.11
N ILE A 185 6.94 -5.64 -11.51
CA ILE A 185 7.52 -4.52 -10.75
C ILE A 185 8.49 -5.02 -9.68
N TYR A 186 8.08 -6.05 -8.93
CA TYR A 186 8.92 -6.61 -7.88
C TYR A 186 10.22 -7.22 -8.39
N TRP A 187 10.15 -8.03 -9.44
CA TRP A 187 11.32 -8.71 -9.95
C TRP A 187 12.27 -7.78 -10.72
N ILE A 188 11.76 -6.76 -11.42
CA ILE A 188 12.58 -5.68 -12.01
C ILE A 188 13.34 -4.92 -10.92
N TRP A 189 12.64 -4.51 -9.86
CA TRP A 189 13.26 -3.81 -8.73
C TRP A 189 14.30 -4.68 -8.02
N SER A 190 13.99 -5.96 -7.81
CA SER A 190 14.91 -6.93 -7.22
C SER A 190 16.16 -7.12 -8.06
N GLU A 191 16.03 -7.24 -9.38
CA GLU A 191 17.16 -7.35 -10.31
C GLU A 191 18.03 -6.10 -10.27
N ARG A 192 17.43 -4.90 -10.34
CA ARG A 192 18.14 -3.62 -10.23
C ARG A 192 18.98 -3.55 -8.95
N ASN A 193 18.39 -3.93 -7.81
CA ASN A 193 19.10 -3.91 -6.52
C ASN A 193 20.15 -5.02 -6.41
N THR A 194 19.91 -6.18 -7.02
CA THR A 194 20.89 -7.27 -7.09
C THR A 194 22.14 -6.81 -7.85
N ARG A 195 21.96 -6.12 -8.98
CA ARG A 195 23.09 -5.53 -9.72
C ARG A 195 23.83 -4.49 -8.89
N LEU A 196 23.12 -3.62 -8.17
CA LEU A 196 23.73 -2.62 -7.30
C LEU A 196 24.59 -3.23 -6.19
N HIS A 197 24.04 -4.19 -5.44
CA HIS A 197 24.65 -4.68 -4.21
C HIS A 197 25.50 -5.95 -4.37
N GLN A 198 25.22 -6.76 -5.38
CA GLN A 198 25.87 -8.07 -5.57
C GLN A 198 26.64 -8.16 -6.89
N GLN A 199 26.49 -7.20 -7.80
CA GLN A 199 27.12 -7.24 -9.14
C GLN A 199 26.80 -8.53 -9.91
N VAL A 200 25.62 -9.11 -9.67
CA VAL A 200 25.09 -10.27 -10.41
C VAL A 200 24.04 -9.77 -11.40
N PHE A 201 24.20 -10.17 -12.66
CA PHE A 201 23.41 -9.71 -13.79
C PHE A 201 22.63 -10.87 -14.40
N LYS A 202 21.31 -10.85 -14.31
CA LYS A 202 20.45 -11.87 -14.91
C LYS A 202 19.92 -11.40 -16.25
N LEU A 203 19.87 -12.31 -17.21
CA LEU A 203 19.17 -12.09 -18.47
C LEU A 203 17.66 -11.93 -18.22
N ALA A 204 16.99 -11.13 -19.06
CA ALA A 204 15.55 -10.89 -18.94
C ALA A 204 14.73 -12.19 -18.91
N GLY A 205 15.12 -13.20 -19.70
CA GLY A 205 14.48 -14.53 -19.70
C GLY A 205 14.48 -15.22 -18.34
N ILE A 206 15.56 -15.11 -17.56
CA ILE A 206 15.65 -15.69 -16.20
C ILE A 206 14.64 -14.99 -15.27
N VAL A 207 14.52 -13.67 -15.40
CA VAL A 207 13.57 -12.87 -14.62
C VAL A 207 12.13 -13.21 -15.02
N ILE A 208 11.86 -13.39 -16.32
CA ILE A 208 10.56 -13.84 -16.84
C ILE A 208 10.18 -15.20 -16.24
N THR A 209 11.09 -16.18 -16.24
CA THR A 209 10.84 -17.49 -15.60
C THR A 209 10.56 -17.36 -14.11
N ALA A 210 11.25 -16.46 -13.40
CA ALA A 210 11.00 -16.19 -11.99
C ALA A 210 9.61 -15.56 -11.75
N ILE A 211 9.18 -14.64 -12.62
CA ILE A 211 7.84 -14.04 -12.58
C ILE A 211 6.78 -15.10 -12.84
N ASP A 212 6.93 -15.91 -13.89
CA ASP A 212 5.99 -16.99 -14.23
C ASP A 212 5.81 -17.97 -13.06
N ARG A 213 6.92 -18.45 -12.49
CA ARG A 213 6.91 -19.33 -11.31
C ARG A 213 6.21 -18.66 -10.12
N GLN A 214 6.50 -17.38 -9.87
CA GLN A 214 5.92 -16.62 -8.76
C GLN A 214 4.40 -16.46 -8.90
N VAL A 215 3.91 -16.23 -10.11
CA VAL A 215 2.47 -16.16 -10.41
C VAL A 215 1.84 -17.54 -10.19
N ARG A 216 2.37 -18.59 -10.80
CA ARG A 216 1.85 -19.97 -10.65
C ARG A 216 1.77 -20.42 -9.20
N ASN A 217 2.85 -20.24 -8.44
CA ASN A 217 2.89 -20.57 -7.01
C ASN A 217 1.83 -19.78 -6.24
N ARG A 218 1.62 -18.51 -6.59
CA ARG A 218 0.58 -17.72 -5.94
C ARG A 218 -0.81 -18.25 -6.25
N LEU A 219 -1.11 -18.61 -7.50
CA LEU A 219 -2.40 -19.18 -7.88
C LEU A 219 -2.70 -20.49 -7.14
N GLN A 220 -1.69 -21.34 -6.96
CA GLN A 220 -1.82 -22.58 -6.19
C GLN A 220 -2.02 -22.32 -4.69
N SER A 221 -1.35 -21.31 -4.12
CA SER A 221 -1.35 -21.06 -2.67
C SER A 221 -2.74 -20.80 -2.06
N PHE A 222 -3.71 -20.30 -2.83
CA PHE A 222 -5.07 -20.04 -2.36
C PHE A 222 -6.10 -21.00 -2.94
N ARG A 223 -5.68 -22.08 -3.59
CA ARG A 223 -6.58 -23.06 -4.23
C ARG A 223 -7.56 -23.69 -3.25
N HIS A 224 -7.11 -24.00 -2.04
CA HIS A 224 -7.99 -24.57 -1.01
C HIS A 224 -8.98 -23.55 -0.45
N ALA A 225 -8.61 -22.27 -0.37
CA ALA A 225 -9.49 -21.20 0.11
C ALA A 225 -10.51 -20.76 -0.95
N ASN A 226 -10.13 -20.78 -2.24
CA ASN A 226 -11.03 -20.45 -3.35
C ASN A 226 -10.62 -21.19 -4.62
N SER A 227 -11.14 -22.42 -4.77
CA SER A 227 -10.82 -23.30 -5.90
C SER A 227 -11.29 -22.73 -7.24
N ARG A 228 -12.47 -22.11 -7.30
CA ARG A 228 -13.02 -21.49 -8.51
C ARG A 228 -12.10 -20.41 -9.06
N ALA A 229 -11.72 -19.43 -8.23
CA ALA A 229 -10.86 -18.33 -8.65
C ALA A 229 -9.45 -18.82 -9.03
N SER A 230 -8.88 -19.74 -8.24
CA SER A 230 -7.58 -20.33 -8.52
C SER A 230 -7.57 -21.04 -9.88
N SER A 231 -8.55 -21.91 -10.14
CA SER A 231 -8.67 -22.63 -11.41
C SER A 231 -8.89 -21.68 -12.59
N ALA A 232 -9.79 -20.70 -12.47
CA ALA A 232 -10.05 -19.74 -13.54
C ALA A 232 -8.81 -18.90 -13.91
N MET A 233 -8.12 -18.36 -12.90
CA MET A 233 -6.87 -17.60 -13.12
C MET A 233 -5.76 -18.49 -13.69
N THR A 234 -5.70 -19.75 -13.26
CA THR A 234 -4.71 -20.71 -13.75
C THR A 234 -4.95 -21.03 -15.22
N GLN A 235 -6.20 -21.32 -15.61
CA GLN A 235 -6.57 -21.53 -17.01
C GLN A 235 -6.23 -20.31 -17.86
N LEU A 236 -6.59 -19.10 -17.43
CA LEU A 236 -6.25 -17.87 -18.14
C LEU A 236 -4.74 -17.69 -18.30
N TRP A 237 -3.95 -18.06 -17.28
CA TRP A 237 -2.49 -18.00 -17.36
C TRP A 237 -1.92 -19.07 -18.30
N PHE A 238 -2.50 -20.26 -18.40
CA PHE A 238 -1.98 -21.31 -19.29
C PHE A 238 -2.44 -21.18 -20.74
N LEU A 239 -3.67 -20.71 -20.99
CA LEU A 239 -4.22 -20.61 -22.35
C LEU A 239 -3.50 -19.57 -23.23
N ARG A 240 -2.70 -18.70 -22.63
CA ARG A 240 -2.00 -17.60 -23.30
C ARG A 240 -0.48 -17.84 -23.39
N SER A 241 0.00 -19.09 -23.30
CA SER A 241 1.44 -19.46 -23.31
C SER A 241 1.90 -19.89 -24.69
#